data_AF-A0A7S3BUW3-F1
#
_entry.id   AF-A0A7S3BUW3-F1
#
_cell.length_a   1.000
_cell.length_b   1.000
_cell.length_c   1.000
_cell.angle_alpha   90.00
_cell.angle_beta   90.00
_cell.angle_gamma   90.00
#
_symmetry.space_group_name_H-M   'P 1'
#
loop_
_entity.id
_entity.type
_entity.pdbx_description
1 polymer ?
#
loop_
_entity_poly.entity_id
_entity_poly.type
_entity_poly.pdbx_seq_one_letter_code
_entity_poly.pdbx_strand_id
1 'polypeptide(L)'
;STMSLSYDKWNTIVDSDDEANPSGAVEPLLESIKNNAQRDADAAVAERFTGYLREHLKKEYPLAKRKLAALFVGAQHRGSAASNIFRYNDICGFVARYQELMESSTVEMLCELHNRMINAVPSAEIKDESNPIVSDSKMLIEAINALEACMQHGNAVVFYETVCNPSQSDRARKLTEKYERKEFAKRAMMRHLFKGNEAFDENALDEDECVPGSSANKKKKEAPSMWRDPELQLLVGVVVGAVALLVGLGSLAYYNLQPS
;
A
#
# COMPACT_ATOMS: atom_id res chain seq x y z
N SER A 1 56.03 4.70 39.02
CA SER A 1 56.18 4.44 37.58
C SER A 1 54.96 4.93 36.83
N THR A 2 55.04 6.10 36.22
CA THR A 2 54.03 6.65 35.31
C THR A 2 54.53 6.40 33.88
N MET A 3 53.88 5.51 33.14
CA MET A 3 54.15 5.33 31.71
C MET A 3 53.67 6.57 30.96
N SER A 4 54.58 7.32 30.37
CA SER A 4 54.24 8.37 29.40
C SER A 4 53.91 7.72 28.06
N LEU A 5 52.66 7.86 27.61
CA LEU A 5 52.25 7.50 26.26
C LEU A 5 52.91 8.48 25.27
N SER A 6 53.82 7.98 24.42
CA SER A 6 54.39 8.74 23.30
C SER A 6 53.37 8.79 22.15
N TYR A 7 53.20 9.99 21.59
CA TYR A 7 52.31 10.29 20.46
C TYR A 7 53.06 10.39 19.12
N ASP A 8 54.31 9.91 19.05
CA ASP A 8 55.16 10.06 17.85
C ASP A 8 54.56 9.43 16.59
N LYS A 9 53.64 8.47 16.76
CA LYS A 9 52.94 7.80 15.65
C LYS A 9 51.90 8.68 14.93
N TRP A 10 51.52 9.82 15.51
CA TRP A 10 50.53 10.75 14.93
C TRP A 10 51.16 11.97 14.24
N ASN A 11 52.48 12.15 14.36
CA ASN A 11 53.21 13.27 13.75
C ASN A 11 53.49 13.09 12.25
N THR A 12 53.14 11.94 11.66
CA THR A 12 53.31 11.70 10.22
C THR A 12 51.94 11.58 9.57
N ILE A 13 51.22 12.69 9.49
CA ILE A 13 50.11 12.81 8.54
C ILE A 13 50.77 13.06 7.18
N VAL A 14 50.74 12.04 6.32
CA VAL A 14 51.18 12.15 4.93
C VAL A 14 50.06 12.84 4.17
N ASP A 15 50.09 14.16 4.12
CA ASP A 15 49.28 14.95 3.20
C ASP A 15 49.91 14.83 1.80
N SER A 16 49.57 13.77 1.06
CA SER A 16 49.80 13.70 -0.38
C SER A 16 48.53 14.11 -1.10
N ASP A 17 48.35 15.42 -1.19
CA ASP A 17 47.39 16.09 -2.07
C ASP A 17 47.98 16.13 -3.49
N ASP A 18 47.71 15.08 -4.29
CA ASP A 18 47.91 15.08 -5.74
C ASP A 18 46.53 15.04 -6.41
N GLU A 19 45.96 16.23 -6.58
CA GLU A 19 44.76 16.51 -7.38
C GLU A 19 45.04 16.30 -8.87
N ALA A 20 44.38 15.30 -9.50
CA ALA A 20 43.92 15.35 -10.90
C ALA A 20 43.09 14.11 -11.32
N ASN A 21 41.76 14.13 -11.09
CA ASN A 21 40.77 13.91 -12.16
C ASN A 21 39.32 14.10 -11.63
N PRO A 22 38.54 15.07 -12.17
CA PRO A 22 37.16 15.30 -11.75
C PRO A 22 36.19 14.55 -12.66
N SER A 23 35.93 13.27 -12.41
CA SER A 23 34.75 12.57 -12.98
C SER A 23 34.47 11.21 -12.34
N GLY A 24 34.63 11.09 -11.02
CA GLY A 24 34.02 10.01 -10.27
C GLY A 24 32.74 10.55 -9.62
N ALA A 25 31.57 10.25 -10.18
CA ALA A 25 30.34 10.40 -9.42
C ALA A 25 30.56 9.70 -8.07
N VAL A 26 30.36 10.41 -6.97
CA VAL A 26 30.28 9.79 -5.65
C VAL A 26 29.08 8.85 -5.72
N GLU A 27 29.33 7.58 -6.05
CA GLU A 27 28.32 6.53 -5.96
C GLU A 27 27.86 6.50 -4.50
N PRO A 28 26.56 6.70 -4.23
CA PRO A 28 26.10 6.65 -2.86
C PRO A 28 26.35 5.23 -2.36
N LEU A 29 27.15 5.15 -1.30
CA LEU A 29 27.61 3.96 -0.59
C LEU A 29 26.44 3.21 0.05
N LEU A 30 25.59 2.61 -0.78
CA LEU A 30 24.50 1.70 -0.48
C LEU A 30 24.24 0.84 -1.74
N GLU A 31 25.29 0.32 -2.37
CA GLU A 31 25.13 -0.82 -3.26
C GLU A 31 24.60 -1.98 -2.41
N SER A 32 23.28 -2.17 -2.47
CA SER A 32 22.57 -3.37 -2.05
C SER A 32 23.46 -4.59 -2.31
N ILE A 33 23.89 -5.29 -1.26
CA ILE A 33 24.65 -6.56 -1.33
C ILE A 33 23.69 -7.66 -1.81
N LYS A 34 23.06 -7.42 -2.95
CA LYS A 34 22.30 -8.41 -3.69
C LYS A 34 23.29 -9.31 -4.37
N ASN A 35 23.26 -10.58 -4.00
CA ASN A 35 23.98 -11.58 -4.76
C ASN A 35 23.38 -11.69 -6.17
N ASN A 36 24.15 -12.21 -7.11
CA ASN A 36 23.70 -12.34 -8.51
C ASN A 36 22.41 -13.15 -8.61
N ALA A 37 22.25 -14.20 -7.80
CA ALA A 37 21.04 -15.02 -7.78
C ALA A 37 19.76 -14.22 -7.46
N GLN A 38 19.83 -13.26 -6.54
CA GLN A 38 18.72 -12.36 -6.23
C GLN A 38 18.43 -11.41 -7.39
N ARG A 39 19.47 -10.88 -8.05
CA ARG A 39 19.31 -10.01 -9.23
C ARG A 39 18.66 -10.77 -10.38
N ASP A 40 19.06 -12.01 -10.60
CA ASP A 40 18.50 -12.89 -11.63
C ASP A 40 17.03 -13.24 -11.32
N ALA A 41 16.72 -13.51 -10.05
CA ALA A 41 15.35 -13.76 -9.61
C ALA A 41 14.45 -12.52 -9.80
N ASP A 42 14.93 -11.34 -9.38
CA ASP A 42 14.23 -10.07 -9.58
C ASP A 42 13.98 -9.82 -11.09
N ALA A 43 14.99 -10.06 -11.93
CA ALA A 43 14.90 -9.89 -13.38
C ALA A 43 13.91 -10.86 -14.02
N ALA A 44 13.89 -12.13 -13.61
CA ALA A 44 12.93 -13.12 -14.10
C ALA A 44 11.48 -12.75 -13.73
N VAL A 45 11.26 -12.23 -12.51
CA VAL A 45 9.96 -11.70 -12.10
C VAL A 45 9.60 -10.49 -12.95
N ALA A 46 10.51 -9.53 -13.14
CA ALA A 46 10.26 -8.34 -13.94
C ALA A 46 9.96 -8.67 -15.42
N GLU A 47 10.62 -9.66 -16.00
CA GLU A 47 10.35 -10.11 -17.37
C GLU A 47 8.94 -10.72 -17.48
N ARG A 48 8.57 -11.58 -16.53
CA ARG A 48 7.23 -12.18 -16.45
C ARG A 48 6.14 -11.12 -16.36
N PHE A 49 6.29 -10.13 -15.47
CA PHE A 49 5.34 -9.02 -15.33
C PHE A 49 5.34 -8.07 -16.53
N THR A 50 6.47 -7.92 -17.23
CA THR A 50 6.50 -7.22 -18.53
C THR A 50 5.64 -7.94 -19.57
N GLY A 51 5.61 -9.28 -19.52
CA GLY A 51 4.70 -10.13 -20.29
C GLY A 51 3.24 -9.81 -20.00
N TYR A 52 2.81 -9.91 -18.74
CA TYR A 52 1.43 -9.62 -18.34
C TYR A 52 1.00 -8.19 -18.69
N LEU A 53 1.83 -7.19 -18.42
CA LEU A 53 1.52 -5.80 -18.76
C LEU A 53 1.43 -5.57 -20.28
N ARG A 54 2.19 -6.32 -21.08
CA ARG A 54 2.09 -6.27 -22.55
C ARG A 54 0.83 -6.97 -23.05
N GLU A 55 0.48 -8.11 -22.48
CA GLU A 55 -0.72 -8.85 -22.85
C GLU A 55 -1.98 -8.03 -22.53
N HIS A 56 -2.08 -7.56 -21.28
CA HIS A 56 -3.30 -6.95 -20.79
C HIS A 56 -3.38 -5.45 -21.04
N LEU A 57 -2.28 -4.69 -20.95
CA LEU A 57 -2.35 -3.22 -20.83
C LEU A 57 -1.58 -2.44 -21.93
N LYS A 58 -1.16 -3.09 -23.02
CA LYS A 58 -0.27 -2.47 -24.03
C LYS A 58 -0.80 -1.19 -24.69
N LYS A 59 -2.12 -1.02 -24.80
CA LYS A 59 -2.76 0.12 -25.49
C LYS A 59 -3.04 1.29 -24.55
N GLU A 60 -3.10 1.03 -23.26
CA GLU A 60 -3.57 2.00 -22.25
C GLU A 60 -2.40 2.73 -21.60
N TYR A 61 -1.25 2.06 -21.46
CA TYR A 61 -0.09 2.61 -20.77
C TYR A 61 1.19 2.56 -21.63
N PRO A 62 2.04 3.61 -21.58
CA PRO A 62 3.31 3.65 -22.29
C PRO A 62 4.23 2.47 -21.94
N LEU A 63 5.06 2.05 -22.91
CA LEU A 63 5.99 0.94 -22.72
C LEU A 63 6.98 1.19 -21.56
N ALA A 64 7.49 2.41 -21.43
CA ALA A 64 8.43 2.78 -20.38
C ALA A 64 7.80 2.58 -18.99
N LYS A 65 6.57 3.08 -18.79
CA LYS A 65 5.83 2.94 -17.53
C LYS A 65 5.54 1.48 -17.19
N ARG A 66 5.13 0.68 -18.17
CA ARG A 66 4.90 -0.76 -17.99
C ARG A 66 6.17 -1.49 -17.58
N LYS A 67 7.30 -1.23 -18.25
CA LYS A 67 8.60 -1.81 -17.88
C LYS A 67 9.04 -1.39 -16.49
N LEU A 68 8.87 -0.11 -16.15
CA LEU A 68 9.23 0.43 -14.84
C LEU A 68 8.43 -0.24 -13.72
N ALA A 69 7.11 -0.38 -13.88
CA ALA A 69 6.27 -1.07 -12.91
C ALA A 69 6.64 -2.55 -12.77
N ALA A 70 6.94 -3.25 -13.87
CA ALA A 70 7.39 -4.64 -13.82
C ALA A 70 8.73 -4.79 -13.07
N LEU A 71 9.68 -3.88 -13.32
CA LEU A 71 10.96 -3.83 -12.60
C LEU A 71 10.74 -3.59 -11.12
N PHE A 72 9.80 -2.73 -10.74
CA PHE A 72 9.46 -2.52 -9.34
C PHE A 72 8.88 -3.80 -8.70
N VAL A 73 7.94 -4.48 -9.36
CA VAL A 73 7.38 -5.76 -8.86
C VAL A 73 8.49 -6.79 -8.62
N GLY A 74 9.47 -6.88 -9.51
CA GLY A 74 10.66 -7.71 -9.33
C GLY A 74 11.54 -7.26 -8.16
N ALA A 75 11.85 -5.97 -8.07
CA ALA A 75 12.75 -5.41 -7.05
C ALA A 75 12.24 -5.57 -5.60
N GLN A 76 10.93 -5.74 -5.41
CA GLN A 76 10.31 -5.96 -4.11
C GLN A 76 9.84 -7.41 -3.87
N HIS A 77 10.22 -8.34 -4.76
CA HIS A 77 9.87 -9.75 -4.60
C HIS A 77 10.48 -10.33 -3.31
N ARG A 78 9.60 -10.87 -2.44
CA ARG A 78 9.99 -11.38 -1.11
C ARG A 78 10.56 -12.80 -1.11
N GLY A 79 10.43 -13.54 -2.22
CA GLY A 79 10.74 -14.97 -2.24
C GLY A 79 9.92 -15.74 -1.20
N SER A 80 10.60 -16.46 -0.31
CA SER A 80 9.97 -17.23 0.77
C SER A 80 9.74 -16.45 2.07
N ALA A 81 10.21 -15.20 2.18
CA ALA A 81 10.04 -14.41 3.40
C ALA A 81 8.57 -14.01 3.58
N ALA A 82 8.08 -13.80 4.81
CA ALA A 82 6.66 -13.53 5.07
C ALA A 82 6.17 -12.16 4.52
N SER A 83 7.06 -11.19 4.42
CA SER A 83 6.77 -9.83 3.96
C SER A 83 7.94 -9.30 3.13
N ASN A 84 7.69 -8.32 2.28
CA ASN A 84 8.70 -7.62 1.48
C ASN A 84 9.41 -6.49 2.27
N ILE A 85 9.11 -6.29 3.57
CA ILE A 85 9.76 -5.27 4.41
C ILE A 85 11.29 -5.37 4.38
N PHE A 86 11.87 -6.58 4.36
CA PHE A 86 13.33 -6.74 4.30
C PHE A 86 13.96 -6.20 3.00
N ARG A 87 13.17 -5.98 1.95
CA ARG A 87 13.58 -5.34 0.69
C ARG A 87 13.52 -3.82 0.76
N TYR A 88 13.31 -3.21 1.94
CA TYR A 88 13.10 -1.77 2.08
C TYR A 88 14.21 -0.93 1.42
N ASN A 89 15.48 -1.34 1.51
CA ASN A 89 16.59 -0.64 0.85
C ASN A 89 16.38 -0.58 -0.67
N ASP A 90 15.95 -1.67 -1.30
CA ASP A 90 15.67 -1.70 -2.72
C ASP A 90 14.44 -0.87 -3.06
N ILE A 91 13.37 -0.98 -2.26
CA ILE A 91 12.12 -0.25 -2.47
C ILE A 91 12.38 1.25 -2.38
N CYS A 92 13.04 1.72 -1.32
CA CYS A 92 13.42 3.12 -1.12
C CYS A 92 14.34 3.61 -2.24
N GLY A 93 15.36 2.83 -2.61
CA GLY A 93 16.27 3.19 -3.69
C GLY A 93 15.57 3.30 -5.04
N PHE A 94 14.61 2.41 -5.31
CA PHE A 94 13.84 2.39 -6.55
C PHE A 94 12.88 3.58 -6.63
N VAL A 95 12.14 3.86 -5.55
CA VAL A 95 11.24 5.02 -5.43
C VAL A 95 12.00 6.34 -5.53
N ALA A 96 13.17 6.46 -4.90
CA ALA A 96 14.01 7.65 -4.98
C ALA A 96 14.52 7.90 -6.41
N ARG A 97 14.94 6.84 -7.11
CA ARG A 97 15.47 6.91 -8.48
C ARG A 97 14.41 7.18 -9.54
N TYR A 98 13.20 6.64 -9.36
CA TYR A 98 12.15 6.68 -10.36
C TYR A 98 10.88 7.33 -9.81
N GLN A 99 10.87 8.65 -9.76
CA GLN A 99 9.74 9.45 -9.23
C GLN A 99 8.42 9.19 -9.98
N GLU A 100 8.47 8.85 -11.26
CA GLU A 100 7.30 8.46 -12.09
C GLU A 100 6.52 7.27 -11.50
N LEU A 101 7.18 6.43 -10.71
CA LEU A 101 6.57 5.30 -10.02
C LEU A 101 5.60 5.74 -8.91
N MET A 102 5.84 6.93 -8.33
CA MET A 102 5.05 7.53 -7.25
C MET A 102 3.81 8.27 -7.75
N GLU A 103 3.52 8.20 -9.06
CA GLU A 103 2.26 8.69 -9.62
C GLU A 103 1.11 7.72 -9.31
N SER A 104 -0.05 8.24 -8.92
CA SER A 104 -1.26 7.44 -8.66
C SER A 104 -1.64 6.54 -9.84
N SER A 105 -1.38 6.99 -11.06
CA SER A 105 -1.65 6.22 -12.28
C SER A 105 -0.80 4.94 -12.38
N THR A 106 0.34 4.84 -11.70
CA THR A 106 1.12 3.60 -11.60
C THR A 106 0.40 2.58 -10.71
N VAL A 107 -0.10 3.01 -9.55
CA VAL A 107 -0.88 2.16 -8.64
C VAL A 107 -2.17 1.71 -9.33
N GLU A 108 -2.86 2.61 -10.02
CA GLU A 108 -4.06 2.28 -10.79
C GLU A 108 -3.80 1.24 -11.89
N MET A 109 -2.68 1.36 -12.61
CA MET A 109 -2.25 0.38 -13.62
C MET A 109 -2.04 -1.01 -13.00
N LEU A 110 -1.42 -1.08 -11.81
CA LEU A 110 -1.19 -2.35 -11.12
C LEU A 110 -2.50 -2.96 -10.58
N CYS A 111 -3.40 -2.13 -10.05
CA CYS A 111 -4.75 -2.56 -9.67
C CYS A 111 -5.53 -3.12 -10.87
N GLU A 112 -5.45 -2.43 -12.02
CA GLU A 112 -6.10 -2.86 -13.26
C GLU A 112 -5.53 -4.17 -13.77
N LEU A 113 -4.20 -4.32 -13.75
CA LEU A 113 -3.53 -5.57 -14.11
C LEU A 113 -4.01 -6.73 -13.21
N HIS A 114 -4.01 -6.52 -11.89
CA HIS A 114 -4.48 -7.52 -10.94
C HIS A 114 -5.91 -7.96 -11.25
N ASN A 115 -6.82 -7.01 -11.50
CA ASN A 115 -8.21 -7.31 -11.83
C ASN A 115 -8.32 -8.13 -13.13
N ARG A 116 -7.57 -7.78 -14.17
CA ARG A 116 -7.56 -8.53 -15.45
C ARG A 116 -7.01 -9.96 -15.27
N MET A 117 -5.98 -10.13 -14.45
CA MET A 117 -5.40 -11.45 -14.15
C MET A 117 -6.37 -12.33 -13.35
N ILE A 118 -6.95 -11.82 -12.26
CA ILE A 118 -7.89 -12.60 -11.43
C ILE A 118 -9.18 -12.93 -12.19
N ASN A 119 -9.71 -12.01 -12.99
CA ASN A 119 -10.92 -12.26 -13.77
C ASN A 119 -10.71 -13.24 -14.93
N ALA A 120 -9.46 -13.50 -15.33
CA ALA A 120 -9.13 -14.53 -16.32
C ALA A 120 -9.06 -15.94 -15.71
N VAL A 121 -8.99 -16.07 -14.38
CA VAL A 121 -8.96 -17.35 -13.67
C VAL A 121 -10.38 -17.83 -13.37
N PRO A 122 -10.72 -19.09 -13.66
CA PRO A 122 -12.02 -19.65 -13.27
C PRO A 122 -12.26 -19.52 -11.76
N SER A 123 -13.48 -19.16 -11.34
CA SER A 123 -13.78 -18.89 -9.93
C SER A 123 -13.46 -20.04 -8.97
N ALA A 124 -13.47 -21.28 -9.46
CA ALA A 124 -13.09 -22.46 -8.69
C ALA A 124 -11.59 -22.51 -8.32
N GLU A 125 -10.74 -21.88 -9.13
CA GLU A 125 -9.27 -21.92 -9.02
C GLU A 125 -8.69 -20.69 -8.32
N ILE A 126 -9.49 -19.65 -8.03
CA ILE A 126 -9.01 -18.42 -7.38
C ILE A 126 -8.41 -18.70 -5.99
N LYS A 127 -8.86 -19.77 -5.32
CA LYS A 127 -8.35 -20.20 -4.01
C LYS A 127 -7.16 -21.15 -4.11
N ASP A 128 -6.83 -21.62 -5.31
CA ASP A 128 -5.71 -22.52 -5.53
C ASP A 128 -4.41 -21.73 -5.62
N GLU A 129 -3.62 -21.78 -4.55
CA GLU A 129 -2.33 -21.08 -4.49
C GLU A 129 -1.27 -21.71 -5.40
N SER A 130 -1.50 -22.91 -5.91
CA SER A 130 -0.61 -23.55 -6.89
C SER A 130 -0.78 -22.97 -8.30
N ASN A 131 -1.90 -22.28 -8.56
CA ASN A 131 -2.11 -21.59 -9.83
C ASN A 131 -1.13 -20.40 -9.93
N PRO A 132 -0.26 -20.36 -10.96
CA PRO A 132 0.77 -19.32 -11.09
C PRO A 132 0.17 -17.91 -11.21
N ILE A 133 -1.02 -17.76 -11.82
CA ILE A 133 -1.68 -16.47 -11.98
C ILE A 133 -2.17 -15.95 -10.62
N VAL A 134 -2.70 -16.82 -9.76
CA VAL A 134 -3.13 -16.46 -8.40
C VAL A 134 -1.91 -16.06 -7.55
N SER A 135 -0.81 -16.81 -7.64
CA SER A 135 0.45 -16.49 -6.96
C SER A 135 1.03 -15.14 -7.42
N ASP A 136 1.10 -14.91 -8.74
CA ASP A 136 1.58 -13.63 -9.29
C ASP A 136 0.63 -12.46 -8.96
N SER A 137 -0.68 -12.71 -8.89
CA SER A 137 -1.65 -11.69 -8.44
C SER A 137 -1.41 -11.27 -6.99
N LYS A 138 -1.00 -12.20 -6.11
CA LYS A 138 -0.57 -11.84 -4.74
C LYS A 138 0.69 -10.97 -4.74
N MET A 139 1.63 -11.20 -5.65
CA MET A 139 2.81 -10.34 -5.78
C MET A 139 2.42 -8.92 -6.23
N LEU A 140 1.39 -8.75 -7.06
CA LEU A 140 0.85 -7.43 -7.39
C LEU A 140 0.25 -6.74 -6.17
N ILE A 141 -0.49 -7.45 -5.32
CA ILE A 141 -1.01 -6.88 -4.07
C ILE A 141 0.14 -6.35 -3.20
N GLU A 142 1.25 -7.07 -3.10
CA GLU A 142 2.43 -6.61 -2.38
C GLU A 142 3.03 -5.33 -2.99
N ALA A 143 3.11 -5.26 -4.33
CA ALA A 143 3.61 -4.09 -5.06
C ALA A 143 2.75 -2.86 -4.84
N ILE A 144 1.43 -3.03 -4.98
CA ILE A 144 0.44 -1.98 -4.75
C ILE A 144 0.55 -1.51 -3.30
N ASN A 145 0.68 -2.43 -2.34
CA ASN A 145 0.79 -2.09 -0.92
C ASN A 145 2.05 -1.27 -0.63
N ALA A 146 3.19 -1.66 -1.20
CA ALA A 146 4.44 -0.96 -1.04
C ALA A 146 4.38 0.47 -1.62
N LEU A 147 3.88 0.62 -2.85
CA LEU A 147 3.78 1.93 -3.50
C LEU A 147 2.77 2.84 -2.80
N GLU A 148 1.58 2.33 -2.53
CA GLU A 148 0.53 3.09 -1.87
C GLU A 148 0.98 3.58 -0.49
N ALA A 149 1.65 2.73 0.29
CA ALA A 149 2.21 3.13 1.58
C ALA A 149 3.27 4.24 1.42
N CYS A 150 4.19 4.11 0.45
CA CYS A 150 5.18 5.15 0.19
C CYS A 150 4.52 6.48 -0.22
N MET A 151 3.47 6.43 -1.03
CA MET A 151 2.74 7.62 -1.50
C MET A 151 1.98 8.31 -0.37
N GLN A 152 1.25 7.55 0.46
CA GLN A 152 0.47 8.11 1.57
C GLN A 152 1.37 8.75 2.65
N HIS A 153 2.56 8.20 2.88
CA HIS A 153 3.48 8.69 3.90
C HIS A 153 4.52 9.69 3.36
N GLY A 154 4.60 9.90 2.05
CA GLY A 154 5.42 10.92 1.36
C GLY A 154 6.93 10.66 1.35
N ASN A 155 7.49 10.09 2.43
CA ASN A 155 8.89 9.71 2.53
C ASN A 155 9.01 8.20 2.79
N ALA A 156 9.40 7.46 1.75
CA ALA A 156 9.57 6.01 1.81
C ALA A 156 10.57 5.58 2.89
N VAL A 157 11.67 6.32 3.08
CA VAL A 157 12.71 5.99 4.07
C VAL A 157 12.13 6.08 5.48
N VAL A 158 11.48 7.20 5.82
CA VAL A 158 10.86 7.40 7.14
C VAL A 158 9.75 6.37 7.40
N PHE A 159 8.98 6.04 6.36
CA PHE A 159 7.97 4.99 6.43
C PHE A 159 8.61 3.64 6.79
N TYR A 160 9.63 3.22 6.04
CA TYR A 160 10.26 1.92 6.27
C TYR A 160 11.07 1.87 7.57
N GLU A 161 11.70 2.96 8.01
CA GLU A 161 12.30 3.06 9.34
C GLU A 161 11.28 2.78 10.44
N THR A 162 10.05 3.28 10.27
CA THR A 162 8.97 3.04 11.24
C THR A 162 8.49 1.59 11.22
N VAL A 163 8.21 1.01 10.04
CA VAL A 163 7.66 -0.36 9.95
C VAL A 163 8.70 -1.46 10.21
N CYS A 164 10.00 -1.15 10.07
CA CYS A 164 11.07 -2.07 10.44
C CYS A 164 11.31 -2.11 11.96
N ASN A 165 10.74 -1.18 12.73
CA ASN A 165 10.98 -1.04 14.16
C ASN A 165 9.67 -1.02 14.98
N PRO A 166 8.83 -2.08 14.91
CA PRO A 166 7.52 -2.10 15.56
C PRO A 166 7.58 -1.96 17.09
N SER A 167 8.71 -2.30 17.73
CA SER A 167 8.89 -2.20 19.19
C SER A 167 9.13 -0.77 19.68
N GLN A 168 9.44 0.19 18.80
CA GLN A 168 9.77 1.55 19.22
C GLN A 168 8.55 2.35 19.69
N SER A 169 7.36 2.06 19.18
CA SER A 169 6.11 2.73 19.61
C SER A 169 4.86 1.94 19.21
N ASP A 170 3.75 2.19 19.89
CA ASP A 170 2.44 1.62 19.51
C ASP A 170 2.04 2.04 18.08
N ARG A 171 2.41 3.25 17.66
CA ARG A 171 2.20 3.73 16.30
C ARG A 171 2.99 2.89 15.28
N ALA A 172 4.26 2.60 15.56
CA ALA A 172 5.08 1.76 14.69
C ALA A 172 4.53 0.34 14.59
N ARG A 173 4.09 -0.25 15.71
CA ARG A 173 3.41 -1.55 15.72
C ARG A 173 2.16 -1.55 14.84
N LYS A 174 1.24 -0.60 15.05
CA LYS A 174 0.00 -0.48 14.25
C LYS A 174 0.31 -0.30 12.76
N LEU A 175 1.29 0.53 12.42
CA LEU A 175 1.67 0.79 11.03
C LEU A 175 2.28 -0.46 10.37
N THR A 176 3.07 -1.23 11.11
CA THR A 176 3.64 -2.50 10.66
C THR A 176 2.53 -3.52 10.40
N GLU A 177 1.60 -3.69 11.34
CA GLU A 177 0.45 -4.58 11.18
C GLU A 177 -0.40 -4.21 9.95
N LYS A 178 -0.67 -2.90 9.76
CA LYS A 178 -1.40 -2.36 8.60
C LYS A 178 -0.69 -2.70 7.28
N TYR A 179 0.63 -2.56 7.24
CA TYR A 179 1.43 -2.89 6.07
C TYR A 179 1.46 -4.40 5.80
N GLU A 180 1.65 -5.23 6.82
CA GLU A 180 1.72 -6.69 6.68
C GLU A 180 0.37 -7.28 6.25
N ARG A 181 -0.74 -6.73 6.75
CA ARG A 181 -2.12 -7.09 6.34
C ARG A 181 -2.53 -6.58 4.97
N LYS A 182 -1.63 -5.90 4.25
CA LYS A 182 -1.86 -5.34 2.92
C LYS A 182 -3.01 -4.34 2.86
N GLU A 183 -3.24 -3.59 3.93
CA GLU A 183 -4.37 -2.66 4.01
C GLU A 183 -4.23 -1.48 3.04
N PHE A 184 -3.01 -1.03 2.74
CA PHE A 184 -2.79 0.01 1.75
C PHE A 184 -3.22 -0.47 0.36
N ALA A 185 -2.84 -1.68 -0.04
CA ALA A 185 -3.32 -2.28 -1.29
C ALA A 185 -4.84 -2.42 -1.34
N LYS A 186 -5.45 -2.90 -0.25
CA LYS A 186 -6.91 -3.02 -0.16
C LYS A 186 -7.58 -1.66 -0.40
N ARG A 187 -7.10 -0.59 0.23
CA ARG A 187 -7.63 0.78 0.02
C ARG A 187 -7.45 1.23 -1.43
N ALA A 188 -6.25 1.06 -2.00
CA ALA A 188 -5.98 1.44 -3.39
C ALA A 188 -6.86 0.69 -4.40
N MET A 189 -7.05 -0.61 -4.19
CA MET A 189 -7.93 -1.44 -5.02
C MET A 189 -9.39 -1.03 -4.90
N MET A 190 -9.87 -0.76 -3.68
CA MET A 190 -11.23 -0.26 -3.47
C MET A 190 -11.43 1.08 -4.17
N ARG A 191 -10.50 2.03 -4.03
CA ARG A 191 -10.57 3.31 -4.76
C ARG A 191 -10.60 3.09 -6.28
N HIS A 192 -9.84 2.13 -6.79
CA HIS A 192 -9.84 1.80 -8.22
C HIS A 192 -11.18 1.19 -8.68
N LEU A 193 -11.79 0.30 -7.88
CA LEU A 193 -13.06 -0.33 -8.20
C LEU A 193 -14.27 0.62 -8.10
N PHE A 194 -14.22 1.57 -7.18
CA PHE A 194 -15.34 2.47 -6.86
C PHE A 194 -15.14 3.91 -7.40
N LYS A 195 -14.27 4.12 -8.39
CA LYS A 195 -14.06 5.44 -9.02
C LYS A 195 -15.40 6.08 -9.38
N GLY A 196 -15.77 7.16 -8.67
CA GLY A 196 -17.00 7.94 -8.91
C GLY A 196 -18.09 7.85 -7.83
N ASN A 197 -18.00 6.95 -6.85
CA ASN A 197 -18.86 6.99 -5.66
C ASN A 197 -18.13 7.73 -4.54
N GLU A 198 -18.63 8.90 -4.14
CA GLU A 198 -18.22 9.66 -2.94
C GLU A 198 -18.38 8.88 -1.61
N ALA A 199 -18.67 7.58 -1.67
CA ALA A 199 -19.02 6.72 -0.54
C ALA A 199 -17.82 6.01 0.12
N PHE A 200 -16.61 6.13 -0.42
CA PHE A 200 -15.42 5.62 0.28
C PHE A 200 -14.80 6.73 1.12
N ASP A 201 -15.37 6.95 2.30
CA ASP A 201 -14.77 7.84 3.30
C ASP A 201 -13.47 7.19 3.80
N GLU A 202 -12.33 7.71 3.34
CA GLU A 202 -11.01 7.27 3.79
C GLU A 202 -10.87 7.34 5.33
N ASN A 203 -11.67 8.18 6.02
CA ASN A 203 -11.68 8.29 7.47
C ASN A 203 -12.47 7.20 8.19
N ALA A 204 -13.42 6.53 7.53
CA ALA A 204 -14.25 5.48 8.16
C ALA A 204 -13.47 4.20 8.48
N LEU A 205 -12.25 4.06 7.94
CA LEU A 205 -11.31 2.97 8.27
C LEU A 205 -10.22 3.39 9.26
N ASP A 206 -10.11 4.68 9.57
CA ASP A 206 -9.07 5.24 10.45
C ASP A 206 -9.66 5.76 11.80
N GLU A 207 -10.93 5.46 12.12
CA GLU A 207 -11.60 5.85 13.38
C GLU A 207 -10.98 5.25 14.68
N ASP A 208 -9.90 4.47 14.57
CA ASP A 208 -9.12 3.96 15.71
C ASP A 208 -7.76 4.69 15.93
N GLU A 209 -7.51 5.80 15.22
CA GLU A 209 -6.34 6.65 15.42
C GLU A 209 -6.58 7.77 16.46
N CYS A 210 -6.32 7.46 17.73
CA CYS A 210 -5.88 8.48 18.69
C CYS A 210 -4.54 9.06 18.21
N VAL A 211 -4.57 10.21 17.54
CA VAL A 211 -3.38 11.02 17.23
C VAL A 211 -3.14 12.01 18.39
N PRO A 212 -2.08 11.87 19.22
CA PRO A 212 -1.66 12.94 20.11
C PRO A 212 -0.64 13.80 19.35
N GLY A 213 -1.04 14.99 18.92
CA GLY A 213 -0.09 16.00 18.42
C GLY A 213 -0.47 16.71 17.13
N SER A 214 -1.69 17.26 17.04
CA SER A 214 -1.91 18.45 16.21
C SER A 214 -3.00 19.31 16.82
N SER A 215 -2.58 20.25 17.66
CA SER A 215 -3.42 21.30 18.21
C SER A 215 -3.47 22.46 17.23
N ALA A 216 -4.48 22.50 16.35
CA ALA A 216 -5.06 23.75 15.85
C ALA A 216 -6.39 23.46 15.14
N ASN A 217 -7.47 24.08 15.63
CA ASN A 217 -8.81 24.14 15.05
C ASN A 217 -9.63 22.84 14.97
N LYS A 218 -10.12 22.41 16.14
CA LYS A 218 -11.42 21.72 16.21
C LYS A 218 -12.53 22.66 15.72
N LYS A 219 -12.78 22.70 14.42
CA LYS A 219 -14.14 22.99 13.93
C LYS A 219 -15.00 21.84 14.41
N LYS A 220 -15.95 22.16 15.29
CA LYS A 220 -17.04 21.28 15.70
C LYS A 220 -17.75 20.83 14.42
N LYS A 221 -17.42 19.64 13.89
CA LYS A 221 -18.11 19.06 12.74
C LYS A 221 -19.52 18.74 13.21
N GLU A 222 -20.46 19.56 12.78
CA GLU A 222 -21.89 19.26 12.88
C GLU A 222 -22.16 17.96 12.12
N ALA A 223 -23.04 17.12 12.69
CA ALA A 223 -23.48 15.88 12.06
C ALA A 223 -23.92 16.12 10.60
N PRO A 224 -23.72 15.15 9.70
CA PRO A 224 -24.05 15.29 8.28
C PRO A 224 -25.48 15.82 8.11
N SER A 225 -25.60 16.86 7.29
CA SER A 225 -26.81 17.69 7.09
C SER A 225 -28.03 16.94 6.55
N MET A 226 -27.90 15.65 6.26
CA MET A 226 -28.97 14.78 5.76
C MET A 226 -30.15 14.65 6.74
N TRP A 227 -29.93 14.89 8.03
CA TRP A 227 -30.98 14.82 9.06
C TRP A 227 -31.70 16.14 9.34
N ARG A 228 -31.37 17.25 8.64
CA ARG A 228 -32.06 18.54 8.81
C ARG A 228 -33.20 18.78 7.83
N ASP A 229 -33.44 17.88 6.91
CA ASP A 229 -34.56 18.01 5.97
C ASP A 229 -35.87 17.54 6.63
N PRO A 230 -36.80 18.45 6.96
CA PRO A 230 -38.06 18.09 7.59
C PRO A 230 -38.95 17.22 6.69
N GLU A 231 -38.78 17.25 5.37
CA GLU A 231 -39.54 16.42 4.45
C GLU A 231 -39.10 14.95 4.51
N LEU A 232 -37.78 14.71 4.61
CA LEU A 232 -37.22 13.37 4.79
C LEU A 232 -37.60 12.77 6.15
N GLN A 233 -37.63 13.57 7.22
CA GLN A 233 -38.08 13.10 8.53
C GLN A 233 -39.56 12.69 8.51
N LEU A 234 -40.41 13.47 7.83
CA LEU A 234 -41.82 13.15 7.67
C LEU A 234 -41.99 11.86 6.84
N LEU A 235 -41.26 11.73 5.74
CA LEU A 235 -41.31 10.54 4.87
C LEU A 235 -40.90 9.27 5.62
N VAL A 236 -39.77 9.31 6.35
CA VAL A 236 -39.31 8.18 7.17
C VAL A 236 -40.34 7.84 8.25
N GLY A 237 -40.91 8.85 8.92
CA GLY A 237 -41.98 8.66 9.90
C GLY A 237 -43.22 7.98 9.32
N VAL A 238 -43.66 8.39 8.14
CA VAL A 238 -44.82 7.78 7.44
C VAL A 238 -44.54 6.33 7.05
N VAL A 239 -43.35 6.03 6.52
CA VAL A 239 -42.96 4.67 6.12
C VAL A 239 -42.90 3.75 7.33
N VAL A 240 -42.24 4.16 8.42
CA VAL A 240 -42.15 3.38 9.66
C VAL A 240 -43.54 3.16 10.26
N GLY A 241 -44.39 4.20 10.28
CA GLY A 241 -45.77 4.11 10.74
C GLY A 241 -46.61 3.13 9.93
N ALA A 242 -46.52 3.16 8.60
CA ALA A 242 -47.25 2.26 7.72
C ALA A 242 -46.83 0.79 7.90
N VAL A 243 -45.52 0.53 8.05
CA VAL A 243 -45.01 -0.83 8.30
C VAL A 243 -45.51 -1.36 9.63
N ALA A 244 -45.47 -0.56 10.70
CA ALA A 244 -45.98 -0.97 12.01
C ALA A 244 -47.48 -1.30 11.97
N LEU A 245 -48.26 -0.53 11.22
CA LEU A 245 -49.70 -0.73 11.06
C LEU A 245 -50.01 -2.03 10.30
N LEU A 246 -49.26 -2.31 9.22
CA LEU A 246 -49.40 -3.55 8.45
C LEU A 246 -49.03 -4.79 9.29
N VAL A 247 -47.95 -4.71 10.08
CA VAL A 247 -47.57 -5.79 11.00
C VAL A 247 -48.66 -6.01 12.06
N GLY A 248 -49.18 -4.94 12.66
CA GLY A 248 -50.25 -5.02 13.65
C GLY A 248 -51.53 -5.66 13.10
N LEU A 249 -51.97 -5.26 11.91
CA LEU A 249 -53.14 -5.84 11.25
C LEU A 249 -52.91 -7.30 10.86
N GLY A 250 -51.72 -7.65 10.38
CA GLY A 250 -51.33 -9.02 10.08
C GLY A 250 -51.38 -9.92 11.31
N SER A 251 -50.84 -9.47 12.44
CA SER A 251 -50.94 -10.19 13.72
C SER A 251 -52.38 -10.35 14.18
N LEU A 252 -53.22 -9.31 14.06
CA LEU A 252 -54.61 -9.37 14.49
C LEU A 252 -55.46 -10.33 13.63
N ALA A 253 -55.21 -10.35 12.32
CA ALA A 253 -55.84 -11.31 11.40
C ALA A 253 -55.39 -12.75 11.69
N TYR A 254 -54.10 -12.95 12.00
CA TYR A 254 -53.55 -14.25 12.37
C TYR A 254 -54.21 -14.81 13.64
N TYR A 255 -54.39 -13.99 14.68
CA TYR A 255 -55.05 -14.40 15.92
C TYR A 255 -56.54 -14.74 15.73
N ASN A 256 -57.25 -14.03 14.86
CA ASN A 256 -58.67 -14.31 14.59
C ASN A 256 -58.91 -15.54 13.70
N LEU A 257 -57.88 -16.05 13.01
CA LEU A 257 -57.96 -17.22 12.13
C LEU A 257 -57.55 -18.53 12.81
N GLN A 258 -57.10 -18.50 14.07
CA GLN A 258 -56.88 -19.73 14.82
C GLN A 258 -58.22 -20.33 15.26
N PRO A 259 -58.59 -21.53 14.78
CA PRO A 259 -59.78 -22.22 15.27
C PRO A 259 -59.56 -22.60 16.74
N SER A 260 -60.55 -22.27 17.57
CA SER A 260 -60.65 -22.67 18.98
C SER A 260 -60.72 -24.19 19.14
#